data_AF-A0A316KY24-F1
#
_entry.id   AF-A0A316KY24-F1
#
_cell.length_a   1.000
_cell.length_b   1.000
_cell.length_c   1.000
_cell.angle_alpha   90.00
_cell.angle_beta   90.00
_cell.angle_gamma   90.00
#
_symmetry.space_group_name_H-M   'P 1'
#
loop_
_entity.id
_entity.type
_entity.pdbx_description
1 polymer ?
#
loop_
_entity_poly.entity_id
_entity_poly.type
_entity_poly.pdbx_seq_one_letter_code
_entity_poly.pdbx_strand_id
1 'polypeptide(L)'
;MAVLVVLIVFVLLIIGFLLVPIDFYINTERDEYYLRLKGLATVSMEHDQEEVIKLKLKTLFFHHYFYPLRGKSSKKQKKIKDNKKTGGKNVSIKRIVALLKSFKVKRFVLDIDTGDCIANAKLAPLFAFLNYYVAHFSVNFEDRNFLLIHLHNRPINLIKSFINTKT
;
A
#
# COMPACT_ATOMS: atom_id res chain seq x y z
N MET A 1 27.13 18.89 28.17
CA MET A 1 26.28 19.76 27.32
C MET A 1 26.20 19.26 25.88
N ALA A 2 27.31 19.11 25.14
CA ALA A 2 27.27 18.67 23.74
C ALA A 2 26.56 17.32 23.52
N VAL A 3 26.85 16.30 24.33
CA VAL A 3 26.19 14.98 24.24
C VAL A 3 24.67 15.08 24.45
N LEU A 4 24.23 15.91 25.40
CA LEU A 4 22.81 16.12 25.68
C LEU A 4 22.11 16.79 24.49
N VAL A 5 22.75 17.80 23.89
CA VAL A 5 22.22 18.48 22.69
C VAL A 5 22.11 17.49 21.53
N VAL A 6 23.14 16.69 21.28
CA VAL A 6 23.10 15.66 20.22
C VAL A 6 21.97 14.66 20.45
N LEU A 7 21.77 14.22 21.70
CA LEU A 7 20.69 13.30 22.04
C LEU A 7 19.31 13.92 21.79
N ILE A 8 19.11 15.18 22.20
CA ILE A 8 17.85 15.90 21.98
C ILE A 8 17.56 16.03 20.49
N VAL A 9 18.55 16.46 19.69
CA VAL A 9 18.40 16.58 18.24
C VAL A 9 18.06 15.23 17.61
N PHE A 10 18.73 14.16 18.03
CA PHE A 10 18.47 12.81 17.52
C PHE A 10 17.04 12.34 17.85
N VAL A 11 16.57 12.56 19.08
CA VAL A 11 15.19 12.23 19.47
C VAL A 11 14.17 13.04 18.66
N LEU A 12 14.42 14.33 18.44
CA LEU A 12 13.56 15.17 17.61
C LEU A 12 13.50 14.68 16.16
N LEU A 13 14.63 14.22 15.59
CA LEU A 13 14.64 13.63 14.25
C LEU A 13 13.80 12.35 14.17
N ILE A 14 13.87 11.47 15.17
CA ILE A 14 13.05 10.26 15.23
C ILE A 14 11.56 10.63 15.31
N ILE A 15 11.19 11.55 16.20
CA ILE A 15 9.80 12.00 16.34
C ILE A 15 9.31 12.61 15.03
N GLY A 16 10.13 13.48 14.40
CA GLY A 16 9.82 14.06 13.10
C GLY A 16 9.56 13.00 12.04
N PHE A 17 10.44 12.00 11.93
CA PHE A 17 10.30 10.88 11.00
C PHE A 17 9.00 10.09 11.23
N LEU A 18 8.66 9.81 12.50
CA LEU A 18 7.45 9.05 12.85
C LEU A 18 6.13 9.77 12.50
N LEU A 19 6.18 11.09 12.34
CA LEU A 19 5.04 11.93 12.00
C LEU A 19 4.90 12.20 10.50
N VAL A 20 5.86 11.76 9.68
CA VAL A 20 5.83 11.97 8.22
C VAL A 20 4.60 11.27 7.61
N PRO A 21 3.82 11.98 6.78
CA PRO A 21 2.72 11.39 6.01
C PRO A 21 3.15 10.26 5.08
N ILE A 22 2.42 9.16 5.12
CA ILE A 22 2.45 8.08 4.14
C ILE A 22 1.14 8.15 3.35
N ASP A 23 1.22 8.35 2.04
CA ASP A 23 0.07 8.31 1.14
C ASP A 23 0.20 7.08 0.23
N PHE A 24 -0.84 6.25 0.23
CA PHE A 24 -0.99 5.16 -0.72
C PHE A 24 -2.10 5.55 -1.70
N TYR A 25 -1.76 5.59 -2.98
CA TYR A 25 -2.62 6.10 -4.02
C TYR A 25 -2.68 5.14 -5.20
N ILE A 26 -3.90 4.83 -5.62
CA ILE A 26 -4.22 4.07 -6.82
C ILE A 26 -5.29 4.87 -7.55
N ASN A 27 -5.06 5.15 -8.82
CA ASN A 27 -6.04 5.72 -9.73
C ASN A 27 -5.86 5.07 -11.11
N THR A 28 -6.83 4.26 -11.52
CA THR A 28 -6.76 3.51 -12.77
C THR A 28 -7.12 4.34 -14.01
N GLU A 29 -7.81 5.47 -13.84
CA GLU A 29 -8.14 6.36 -14.97
C GLU A 29 -6.92 7.19 -15.40
N ARG A 30 -6.04 7.53 -14.46
CA ARG A 30 -4.85 8.37 -14.71
C ARG A 30 -3.54 7.60 -14.73
N ASP A 31 -3.61 6.28 -14.60
CA ASP A 31 -2.44 5.40 -14.41
C ASP A 31 -1.50 5.84 -13.28
N GLU A 32 -2.07 6.36 -12.19
CA GLU A 32 -1.31 6.83 -11.02
C GLU A 32 -1.34 5.80 -9.91
N TYR A 33 -0.22 5.12 -9.71
CA TYR A 33 -0.07 4.13 -8.65
C TYR A 33 1.21 4.42 -7.87
N TYR A 34 1.09 4.86 -6.61
CA TYR A 34 2.25 5.14 -5.79
C TYR A 34 2.03 4.96 -4.29
N LEU A 35 3.12 4.65 -3.60
CA LEU A 35 3.29 4.77 -2.17
C LEU A 35 4.30 5.88 -1.90
N ARG A 36 3.90 6.92 -1.18
CA ARG A 36 4.71 8.12 -0.93
C ARG A 36 4.88 8.34 0.56
N LEU A 37 6.11 8.33 1.03
CA LEU A 37 6.50 8.92 2.31
C LEU A 37 6.88 10.38 2.04
N LYS A 38 5.95 11.30 2.34
CA LYS A 38 6.00 12.70 1.89
C LYS A 38 7.34 13.37 2.25
N GLY A 39 8.04 13.86 1.23
CA GLY A 39 9.32 14.54 1.37
C GLY A 39 10.55 13.63 1.51
N LEU A 40 10.37 12.30 1.61
CA LEU A 40 11.48 11.36 1.83
C LEU A 40 11.65 10.36 0.68
N ALA A 41 10.58 9.65 0.34
CA ALA A 41 10.62 8.59 -0.66
C ALA A 41 9.27 8.43 -1.36
N THR A 42 9.30 7.99 -2.62
CA THR A 42 8.13 7.60 -3.39
C THR A 42 8.47 6.34 -4.17
N VAL A 43 7.62 5.33 -4.06
CA VAL A 43 7.63 4.16 -4.93
C VAL A 43 6.42 4.30 -5.84
N SER A 44 6.64 4.42 -7.15
CA SER A 44 5.57 4.46 -8.15
C SER A 44 5.64 3.24 -9.07
N MET A 45 4.48 2.80 -9.55
CA MET A 45 4.39 1.84 -10.64
C MET A 45 4.32 2.60 -11.95
N GLU A 46 5.14 2.20 -12.91
CA GLU A 46 5.14 2.73 -14.27
C GLU A 46 4.99 1.53 -15.23
N HIS A 47 4.27 1.73 -16.33
CA HIS A 47 4.23 0.75 -17.41
C HIS A 47 5.53 0.81 -18.21
N ASP A 48 6.08 -0.34 -18.62
CA ASP A 48 7.29 -0.41 -19.46
C ASP A 48 6.96 -1.22 -20.72
N GLN A 49 7.60 -0.88 -21.84
CA GLN A 49 7.33 -1.55 -23.13
C GLN A 49 7.88 -2.98 -23.17
N GLU A 50 8.95 -3.25 -22.42
CA GLU A 50 9.58 -4.58 -22.35
C GLU A 50 9.02 -5.47 -21.23
N GLU A 51 8.52 -4.88 -20.14
CA GLU A 51 7.94 -5.60 -19.00
C GLU A 51 6.62 -4.96 -18.57
N VAL A 52 5.60 -5.78 -18.31
CA VAL A 52 4.23 -5.31 -17.97
C VAL A 52 4.22 -4.33 -16.79
N ILE A 53 5.16 -4.45 -15.84
CA ILE A 53 5.22 -3.63 -14.62
C ILE A 53 6.66 -3.28 -14.23
N LYS A 54 6.94 -1.98 -14.05
CA LYS A 54 8.17 -1.43 -13.48
C LYS A 54 7.89 -0.63 -12.23
N LEU A 55 8.73 -0.78 -11.20
CA LEU A 55 8.67 0.01 -9.97
C LEU A 55 9.81 1.03 -9.93
N LYS A 56 9.49 2.29 -9.70
CA LYS A 56 10.45 3.37 -9.55
C LYS A 56 10.50 3.83 -8.11
N LEU A 57 11.63 3.62 -7.46
CA LEU A 57 11.96 4.19 -6.16
C LEU A 57 12.66 5.54 -6.38
N LYS A 58 12.02 6.62 -5.95
CA LYS A 58 12.60 7.97 -5.85
C LYS A 58 12.82 8.29 -4.39
N THR A 59 14.06 8.61 -4.00
CA THR A 59 14.40 9.12 -2.67
C THR A 59 15.00 10.52 -2.78
N LEU A 60 15.37 11.12 -1.66
CA LEU A 60 16.13 12.37 -1.64
C LEU A 60 17.50 12.27 -2.32
N PHE A 61 18.16 11.11 -2.28
CA PHE A 61 19.56 10.97 -2.68
C PHE A 61 19.76 10.17 -3.97
N PHE A 62 18.81 9.30 -4.32
CA PHE A 62 18.95 8.43 -5.49
C PHE A 62 17.60 8.00 -6.06
N HIS A 63 17.64 7.55 -7.31
CA HIS A 63 16.53 6.98 -8.04
C HIS A 63 16.92 5.58 -8.50
N HIS A 64 16.07 4.60 -8.25
CA HIS A 64 16.33 3.21 -8.62
C HIS A 64 15.08 2.58 -9.23
N TYR A 65 15.28 1.74 -10.23
CA TYR A 65 14.21 1.02 -10.91
C TYR A 65 14.30 -0.47 -10.61
N PHE A 66 13.17 -1.06 -10.29
CA PHE A 66 13.04 -2.47 -9.97
C PHE A 66 11.97 -3.12 -10.86
N TYR A 67 12.24 -4.35 -11.26
CA TYR A 67 11.42 -5.13 -12.19
C TYR A 67 10.90 -6.37 -11.45
N PRO A 68 9.74 -6.27 -10.75
CA PRO A 68 9.26 -7.33 -9.87
C PRO A 68 8.89 -8.62 -10.61
N LEU A 69 8.50 -8.50 -11.88
CA LEU A 69 8.07 -9.62 -12.71
C LEU A 69 9.23 -10.30 -13.45
N ARG A 70 10.42 -9.70 -13.42
CA ARG A 70 11.63 -10.31 -13.99
C ARG A 70 12.04 -11.51 -13.15
N GLY A 71 11.68 -12.69 -13.63
CA GLY A 71 12.11 -13.96 -13.03
C GLY A 71 13.62 -13.94 -12.84
N LYS A 72 14.10 -14.17 -11.61
CA LYS A 72 15.52 -14.43 -11.37
C LYS A 72 15.87 -15.69 -12.15
N SER A 73 16.51 -15.51 -13.31
CA SER A 73 17.08 -16.62 -14.08
C SER A 73 17.83 -17.53 -13.12
N SER A 74 17.42 -18.80 -13.10
CA SER A 74 17.98 -19.89 -12.31
C SER A 74 19.51 -19.85 -12.34
N LYS A 75 20.12 -19.27 -11.30
CA LYS A 75 21.57 -19.35 -11.09
C LYS A 75 21.85 -19.96 -9.72
N LYS A 76 22.25 -21.23 -9.82
CA LYS A 76 22.77 -22.16 -8.80
C LYS A 76 21.80 -22.49 -7.69
N GLN A 77 21.24 -23.70 -7.78
CA GLN A 77 20.91 -24.53 -6.62
C GLN A 77 22.15 -24.62 -5.72
N LYS A 78 22.31 -23.68 -4.78
CA LYS A 78 23.09 -23.93 -3.58
C LYS A 78 22.33 -25.02 -2.83
N LYS A 79 22.95 -26.20 -2.67
CA LYS A 79 22.45 -27.26 -1.79
C LYS A 79 21.96 -26.61 -0.49
N ILE A 80 20.65 -26.67 -0.27
CA ILE A 80 20.02 -26.17 0.94
C ILE A 80 20.59 -27.01 2.07
N LYS A 81 21.51 -26.45 2.87
CA LYS A 81 21.71 -26.98 4.23
C LYS A 81 20.36 -26.83 4.90
N ASP A 82 19.81 -27.93 5.41
CA ASP A 82 18.59 -27.96 6.21
C ASP A 82 18.78 -27.05 7.44
N ASN A 83 18.52 -25.76 7.24
CA ASN A 83 18.37 -24.81 8.32
C ASN A 83 17.03 -25.16 8.97
N LYS A 84 17.12 -25.63 10.22
CA LYS A 84 16.00 -25.79 11.16
C LYS A 84 14.90 -24.79 10.81
N LYS A 85 13.71 -25.29 10.48
CA LYS A 85 12.49 -24.48 10.27
C LYS A 85 12.36 -23.53 11.45
N THR A 86 12.80 -22.28 11.28
CA THR A 86 12.48 -21.21 12.22
C THR A 86 10.98 -21.05 12.13
N GLY A 87 10.27 -21.48 13.19
CA GLY A 87 8.81 -21.41 13.27
C GLY A 87 8.33 -20.04 12.83
N GLY A 88 7.72 -19.98 11.65
CA GLY A 88 7.14 -18.75 11.14
C GLY A 88 6.13 -18.26 12.15
N LYS A 89 6.34 -17.06 12.70
CA LYS A 89 5.34 -16.46 13.59
C LYS A 89 4.05 -16.33 12.78
N ASN A 90 3.02 -17.09 13.13
CA ASN A 90 1.70 -16.95 12.52
C ASN A 90 1.23 -15.52 12.73
N VAL A 91 1.08 -14.76 11.65
CA VAL A 91 0.48 -13.44 11.70
C VAL A 91 -1.00 -13.65 11.96
N SER A 92 -1.48 -13.25 13.15
CA SER A 92 -2.90 -13.38 13.46
C SER A 92 -3.74 -12.47 12.57
N ILE A 93 -4.93 -12.93 12.18
CA ILE A 93 -5.89 -12.12 11.40
C ILE A 93 -6.18 -10.79 12.11
N LYS A 94 -6.22 -10.80 13.45
CA LYS A 94 -6.36 -9.60 14.28
C LYS A 94 -5.29 -8.54 13.98
N ARG A 95 -4.03 -8.94 13.77
CA ARG A 95 -2.94 -8.04 13.39
C ARG A 95 -3.13 -7.44 12.02
N ILE A 96 -3.56 -8.24 11.04
CA ILE A 96 -3.85 -7.76 9.67
C ILE A 96 -4.98 -6.73 9.73
N VAL A 97 -6.07 -7.04 10.41
CA VAL A 97 -7.22 -6.12 10.56
C VAL A 97 -6.81 -4.82 11.27
N ALA A 98 -5.99 -4.90 12.33
CA ALA A 98 -5.53 -3.70 13.02
C ALA A 98 -4.61 -2.83 12.16
N LEU A 99 -3.74 -3.46 11.35
CA LEU A 99 -2.89 -2.74 10.40
C LEU A 99 -3.74 -2.03 9.35
N LEU A 100 -4.71 -2.72 8.74
CA LEU A 100 -5.62 -2.11 7.77
C LEU A 100 -6.41 -0.95 8.38
N LYS A 101 -6.95 -1.12 9.61
CA LYS A 101 -7.66 -0.06 10.35
C LYS A 101 -6.78 1.14 10.71
N SER A 102 -5.45 1.01 10.71
CA SER A 102 -4.55 2.13 10.99
C SER A 102 -4.51 3.15 9.85
N PHE A 103 -4.89 2.75 8.64
CA PHE A 103 -4.96 3.64 7.48
C PHE A 103 -6.26 4.43 7.52
N LYS A 104 -6.14 5.75 7.36
CA LYS A 104 -7.28 6.63 7.13
C LYS A 104 -7.62 6.63 5.65
N VAL A 105 -8.82 6.17 5.31
CA VAL A 105 -9.35 6.29 3.94
C VAL A 105 -9.66 7.77 3.68
N LYS A 106 -9.00 8.37 2.68
CA LYS A 106 -9.25 9.74 2.23
C LYS A 106 -10.26 9.77 1.10
N ARG A 107 -10.15 8.83 0.16
CA ARG A 107 -11.12 8.60 -0.92
C ARG A 107 -11.11 7.12 -1.27
N PHE A 108 -12.28 6.58 -1.54
CA PHE A 108 -12.46 5.26 -2.11
C PHE A 108 -13.62 5.38 -3.10
N VAL A 109 -13.33 5.16 -4.38
CA VAL A 109 -14.30 5.18 -5.46
C VAL A 109 -14.10 3.92 -6.29
N LEU A 110 -15.19 3.22 -6.56
CA LEU A 110 -15.21 2.06 -7.42
C LEU A 110 -16.36 2.19 -8.41
N ASP A 111 -16.06 2.24 -9.69
CA ASP A 111 -17.02 2.14 -10.78
C ASP A 111 -16.73 0.86 -11.55
N ILE A 112 -17.70 -0.05 -11.63
CA ILE A 112 -17.51 -1.37 -12.26
C ILE A 112 -18.53 -1.58 -13.36
N ASP A 113 -18.04 -2.17 -14.45
CA ASP A 113 -18.82 -2.91 -15.43
C ASP A 113 -18.25 -4.32 -15.56
N THR A 114 -19.09 -5.33 -15.34
CA THR A 114 -18.71 -6.74 -15.45
C THR A 114 -18.85 -7.31 -16.87
N GLY A 115 -19.39 -6.55 -17.82
CA GLY A 115 -19.75 -6.98 -19.17
C GLY A 115 -21.06 -7.79 -19.22
N ASP A 116 -21.71 -8.03 -18.07
CA ASP A 116 -23.00 -8.71 -17.96
C ASP A 116 -24.02 -7.78 -17.29
N CYS A 117 -25.08 -7.45 -18.03
CA CYS A 117 -26.11 -6.53 -17.57
C CYS A 117 -26.89 -7.05 -16.35
N ILE A 118 -27.07 -8.37 -16.23
CA ILE A 118 -27.74 -9.01 -15.08
C ILE A 118 -26.82 -8.94 -13.86
N ALA A 119 -25.52 -9.20 -14.03
CA ALA A 119 -24.55 -9.09 -12.94
C ALA A 119 -24.43 -7.64 -12.43
N ASN A 120 -24.35 -6.67 -13.35
CA ASN A 120 -24.34 -5.24 -13.02
C ASN A 120 -25.63 -4.83 -12.28
N ALA A 121 -26.79 -5.24 -12.76
CA ALA A 121 -28.07 -4.95 -12.10
C ALA A 121 -28.15 -5.55 -10.69
N LYS A 122 -27.55 -6.73 -10.46
CA LYS A 122 -27.46 -7.35 -9.12
C LYS A 122 -26.50 -6.61 -8.19
N LEU A 123 -25.45 -5.99 -8.73
CA LEU A 123 -24.50 -5.18 -7.93
C LEU A 123 -25.12 -3.85 -7.50
N ALA A 124 -26.04 -3.27 -8.28
CA ALA A 124 -26.66 -1.99 -7.99
C ALA A 124 -27.26 -1.86 -6.56
N PRO A 125 -28.10 -2.80 -6.07
CA PRO A 125 -28.64 -2.71 -4.70
C PRO A 125 -27.55 -2.87 -3.63
N LEU A 126 -26.54 -3.72 -3.86
CA LEU A 126 -25.40 -3.86 -2.96
C LEU A 126 -24.59 -2.56 -2.88
N PHE A 127 -24.35 -1.91 -4.02
CA PHE A 127 -23.60 -0.66 -4.09
C PHE A 127 -24.40 0.51 -3.51
N ALA A 128 -25.72 0.54 -3.67
CA ALA A 128 -26.58 1.49 -2.97
C ALA A 128 -26.43 1.38 -1.44
N PHE A 129 -26.39 0.15 -0.90
CA PHE A 129 -26.12 -0.08 0.52
C PHE A 129 -24.71 0.36 0.93
N LEU A 130 -23.67 -0.03 0.18
CA LEU A 130 -22.29 0.36 0.48
C LEU A 130 -22.04 1.87 0.37
N ASN A 131 -22.74 2.55 -0.54
CA ASN A 131 -22.73 4.01 -0.67
C ASN A 131 -23.18 4.73 0.59
N TYR A 132 -24.17 4.16 1.28
CA TYR A 132 -24.71 4.77 2.50
C TYR A 132 -23.74 4.66 3.69
N TYR A 133 -22.97 3.57 3.78
CA TYR A 133 -22.19 3.26 4.98
C TYR A 133 -20.66 3.35 4.82
N VAL A 134 -20.13 3.19 3.60
CA VAL A 134 -18.71 2.87 3.40
C VAL A 134 -17.99 3.92 2.57
N ALA A 135 -18.31 4.04 1.28
CA ALA A 135 -17.57 4.87 0.32
C ALA A 135 -18.37 5.05 -0.98
N HIS A 136 -17.76 5.51 -2.08
CA HIS A 136 -18.47 5.65 -3.35
C HIS A 136 -18.32 4.41 -4.22
N PHE A 137 -19.44 3.82 -4.61
CA PHE A 137 -19.55 2.62 -5.43
C PHE A 137 -20.60 2.86 -6.52
N SER A 138 -20.25 2.63 -7.77
CA SER A 138 -21.17 2.73 -8.91
C SER A 138 -21.04 1.51 -9.80
N VAL A 139 -22.15 1.21 -10.46
CA VAL A 139 -22.20 0.23 -11.53
C VAL A 139 -22.56 1.00 -12.79
N ASN A 140 -21.92 0.68 -13.90
CA ASN A 140 -22.26 1.22 -15.21
C ASN A 140 -22.53 0.08 -16.21
N PHE A 141 -22.90 0.45 -17.43
CA PHE A 141 -23.19 -0.47 -18.55
C PHE A 141 -22.49 0.03 -19.82
N GLU A 142 -21.32 0.64 -19.63
CA GLU A 142 -20.58 1.37 -20.64
C GLU A 142 -19.16 0.78 -20.85
N ASP A 143 -18.94 -0.45 -20.37
CA ASP A 143 -17.65 -1.15 -20.36
C ASP A 143 -16.55 -0.35 -19.64
N ARG A 144 -16.93 0.50 -18.68
CA ARG A 144 -15.98 1.31 -17.90
C ARG A 144 -15.68 0.68 -16.56
N ASN A 145 -14.39 0.59 -16.24
CA ASN A 145 -13.91 0.16 -14.93
C ASN A 145 -12.93 1.20 -14.37
N PHE A 146 -13.24 1.70 -13.19
CA PHE A 146 -12.46 2.74 -12.52
C PHE A 146 -12.33 2.46 -11.02
N LEU A 147 -11.10 2.55 -10.53
CA LEU A 147 -10.78 2.43 -9.12
C LEU A 147 -9.91 3.61 -8.68
N LEU A 148 -10.38 4.32 -7.67
CA LEU A 148 -9.59 5.31 -6.94
C LEU A 148 -9.52 4.92 -5.47
N ILE A 149 -8.31 4.63 -5.01
CA ILE A 149 -8.00 4.40 -3.59
C ILE A 149 -6.99 5.45 -3.16
N HIS A 150 -7.35 6.25 -2.16
CA HIS A 150 -6.43 7.15 -1.49
C HIS A 150 -6.46 6.85 0.01
N LEU A 151 -5.42 6.19 0.49
CA LEU A 151 -5.21 5.92 1.91
C LEU A 151 -4.09 6.80 2.45
N HIS A 152 -4.26 7.24 3.68
CA HIS A 152 -3.30 8.07 4.39
C HIS A 152 -2.93 7.43 5.72
N ASN A 153 -1.65 7.48 6.07
CA ASN A 153 -1.16 6.98 7.34
C ASN A 153 0.09 7.74 7.81
N ARG A 154 0.61 7.39 8.99
CA ARG A 154 1.90 7.84 9.53
C ARG A 154 2.62 6.64 10.15
N PRO A 155 3.96 6.60 10.13
CA PRO A 155 4.71 5.49 10.74
C PRO A 155 4.30 5.20 12.19
N ILE A 156 4.02 6.24 12.99
CA ILE A 156 3.58 6.08 14.38
C ILE A 156 2.28 5.24 14.53
N ASN A 157 1.33 5.38 13.59
CA ASN A 157 0.06 4.65 13.63
C ASN A 157 0.24 3.18 13.25
N LEU A 158 1.13 2.90 12.29
CA LEU A 158 1.50 1.54 11.93
C LEU A 158 2.11 0.82 13.14
N ILE A 159 3.09 1.45 13.80
CA ILE A 159 3.71 0.91 15.02
C ILE A 159 2.65 0.68 16.11
N LYS A 160 1.76 1.66 16.33
CA LYS A 160 0.67 1.55 17.30
C LYS A 160 -0.25 0.36 17.03
N SER A 161 -0.54 0.04 15.76
CA SER A 161 -1.35 -1.13 15.40
C SER A 161 -0.75 -2.46 15.84
N PHE A 162 0.59 -2.59 15.79
CA PHE A 162 1.29 -3.79 16.27
C PHE A 162 1.38 -3.86 17.79
N ILE A 163 1.58 -2.73 18.46
CA ILE A 163 1.65 -2.67 19.94
C ILE A 163 0.29 -3.02 20.55
N ASN A 164 -0.80 -2.47 20.00
CA ASN A 164 -2.15 -2.65 20.52
C ASN A 164 -2.76 -4.03 20.21
N THR A 165 -2.14 -4.80 19.31
CA THR A 165 -2.56 -6.18 18.98
C THR A 165 -1.76 -7.25 19.72
N LYS A 166 -1.14 -6.91 20.86
CA LYS A 166 -0.66 -7.91 21.80
C LYS A 166 -1.85 -8.70 22.35
N THR A 167 -2.06 -9.89 21.81
CA THR A 167 -2.90 -10.97 22.34
C THR A 167 -2.30 -12.28 21.88
#